data_AF-A0A946XTQ8-F1
#
_entry.id   AF-A0A946XTQ8-F1
#
_cell.length_a   1.000
_cell.length_b   1.000
_cell.length_c   1.000
_cell.angle_alpha   90.00
_cell.angle_beta   90.00
_cell.angle_gamma   90.00
#
_symmetry.space_group_name_H-M   'P 1'
#
loop_
_entity.id
_entity.type
_entity.pdbx_description
1 polymer ?
#
loop_
_entity_poly.entity_id
_entity_poly.type
_entity_poly.pdbx_seq_one_letter_code
_entity_poly.pdbx_strand_id
1 'polypeptide(L)'
;VNEKPTAVHGELDTIMAGLACGEVSVLAWSILESYVPHFMSITDESIPKEMQLLANRDEPIVAGESAVTGLAGFLIACNDSDLKEKLSINESSKILFFGTEGDTDETMYEELVGRSSSEVLSGL
;
A
#
# COMPACT_ATOMS: atom_id res chain seq x y z
N VAL A 1 13.05 5.24 -15.37
CA VAL A 1 13.65 5.10 -14.03
C VAL A 1 15.11 5.49 -14.17
N ASN A 2 15.68 6.27 -13.25
CA ASN A 2 17.01 6.90 -13.41
C ASN A 2 18.21 5.94 -13.22
N GLU A 3 17.97 4.63 -13.11
CA GLU A 3 18.99 3.56 -12.92
C GLU A 3 19.94 3.78 -11.73
N LYS A 4 19.52 4.59 -10.76
CA LYS A 4 20.28 4.89 -9.55
C LYS A 4 19.36 5.42 -8.45
N PRO A 5 19.75 5.26 -7.18
CA PRO A 5 19.15 5.96 -6.05
C PRO A 5 19.02 7.45 -6.35
N THR A 6 17.80 7.98 -6.25
CA THR A 6 17.52 9.41 -6.43
C THR A 6 16.84 9.91 -5.17
N ALA A 7 17.44 10.87 -4.49
CA ALA A 7 16.83 11.52 -3.34
C ALA A 7 15.62 12.35 -3.79
N VAL A 8 14.54 12.27 -3.02
CA VAL A 8 13.38 13.13 -3.14
C VAL A 8 13.53 14.26 -2.14
N HIS A 9 13.44 15.50 -2.63
CA HIS A 9 13.54 16.71 -1.81
C HIS A 9 12.16 17.37 -1.73
N GLY A 10 11.87 18.01 -0.60
CA GLY A 10 10.59 18.69 -0.32
C GLY A 10 9.90 18.14 0.92
N GLU A 11 8.66 18.57 1.13
CA GLU A 11 7.79 18.02 2.17
C GLU A 11 7.30 16.64 1.69
N LEU A 12 7.64 15.58 2.43
CA LEU A 12 7.21 14.20 2.17
C LEU A 12 5.81 13.99 2.76
N ASP A 13 4.89 14.86 2.35
CA ASP A 13 3.54 14.91 2.90
C ASP A 13 2.72 13.77 2.31
N THR A 14 2.55 12.71 3.09
CA THR A 14 1.70 11.56 2.78
C THR A 14 1.10 11.01 4.07
N ILE A 15 -0.13 10.50 3.98
CA ILE A 15 -0.78 9.77 5.07
C ILE A 15 -0.13 8.40 5.32
N MET A 16 0.65 7.89 4.37
CA MET A 16 1.41 6.64 4.51
C MET A 16 2.74 6.91 5.24
N ALA A 17 2.66 7.22 6.54
CA ALA A 17 3.81 7.66 7.34
C ALA A 17 5.01 6.68 7.28
N GLY A 18 4.76 5.37 7.19
CA GLY A 18 5.81 4.35 7.05
C GLY A 18 6.53 4.36 5.70
N LEU A 19 5.98 5.04 4.69
CA LEU A 19 6.53 5.17 3.34
C LEU A 19 7.05 6.58 3.01
N ALA A 20 6.90 7.55 3.92
CA ALA A 20 7.41 8.91 3.81
C ALA A 20 8.95 8.93 3.89
N CYS A 21 9.62 8.67 2.77
CA CYS A 21 11.07 8.51 2.71
C CYS A 21 11.72 9.43 1.65
N GLY A 22 12.72 10.22 2.07
CA GLY A 22 13.45 11.11 1.16
C GLY A 22 14.64 10.43 0.47
N GLU A 23 15.27 9.46 1.14
CA GLU A 23 16.45 8.77 0.62
C GLU A 23 16.31 7.25 0.72
N VAL A 24 16.47 6.57 -0.41
CA VAL A 24 16.43 5.10 -0.44
C VAL A 24 17.66 4.51 0.25
N SER A 25 17.44 3.45 1.05
CA SER A 25 18.54 2.64 1.60
C SER A 25 19.35 2.01 0.47
N VAL A 26 20.65 2.34 0.41
CA VAL A 26 21.58 1.81 -0.62
C VAL A 26 21.67 0.28 -0.58
N LEU A 27 21.62 -0.31 0.63
CA LEU A 27 21.64 -1.76 0.79
C LEU A 27 20.36 -2.39 0.21
N ALA A 28 19.19 -1.83 0.53
CA ALA A 28 17.92 -2.31 -0.02
C ALA A 28 17.88 -2.13 -1.54
N TRP A 29 18.33 -0.99 -2.06
CA TRP A 29 18.38 -0.71 -3.49
C TRP A 29 19.17 -1.77 -4.26
N SER A 30 20.34 -2.18 -3.75
CA SER A 30 21.17 -3.19 -4.42
C SER A 30 20.46 -4.54 -4.64
N ILE A 31 19.52 -4.86 -3.74
CA ILE A 31 18.67 -6.05 -3.85
C ILE A 31 17.52 -5.76 -4.81
N LEU A 32 16.80 -4.65 -4.62
CA LEU A 32 15.60 -4.33 -5.40
C LEU A 32 15.92 -4.18 -6.89
N GLU A 33 17.00 -3.47 -7.24
CA GLU A 33 17.42 -3.28 -8.63
C GLU A 33 17.70 -4.61 -9.36
N SER A 34 18.14 -5.63 -8.63
CA SER A 34 18.47 -6.93 -9.21
C SER A 34 17.26 -7.86 -9.39
N TYR A 35 16.22 -7.72 -8.56
CA TYR A 35 15.14 -8.71 -8.46
C TYR A 35 13.74 -8.16 -8.72
N VAL A 36 13.54 -6.83 -8.69
CA VAL A 36 12.23 -6.21 -8.86
C VAL A 36 12.09 -5.66 -10.27
N PRO A 37 11.24 -6.27 -11.13
CA PRO A 37 11.11 -5.85 -12.53
C PRO A 37 10.30 -4.56 -12.70
N HIS A 38 9.48 -4.19 -11.72
CA HIS A 38 8.52 -3.10 -11.82
C HIS A 38 8.41 -2.32 -10.52
N PHE A 39 8.28 -1.00 -10.65
CA PHE A 39 7.97 -0.06 -9.57
C PHE A 39 6.73 0.73 -9.97
N MET A 40 5.92 1.11 -8.98
CA MET A 40 4.69 1.86 -9.17
C MET A 40 4.64 3.02 -8.18
N SER A 41 4.17 4.17 -8.64
CA SER A 41 3.81 5.30 -7.77
C SER A 41 2.29 5.34 -7.68
N ILE A 42 1.78 5.51 -6.47
CA ILE A 42 0.36 5.68 -6.20
C ILE A 42 0.16 6.93 -5.36
N THR A 43 -1.04 7.50 -5.41
CA THR A 43 -1.46 8.66 -4.62
C THR A 43 -2.22 8.21 -3.38
N ASP A 44 -2.19 9.03 -2.33
CA ASP A 44 -2.91 8.79 -1.07
C ASP A 44 -4.43 8.61 -1.22
N GLU A 45 -5.02 9.14 -2.31
CA GLU A 45 -6.47 9.17 -2.54
C GLU A 45 -7.16 7.79 -2.45
N SER A 46 -6.46 6.70 -2.75
CA SER A 46 -7.06 5.36 -2.72
C SER A 46 -7.04 4.76 -1.30
N ILE A 47 -6.02 5.08 -0.50
CA ILE A 47 -5.68 4.41 0.77
C ILE A 47 -6.87 4.24 1.72
N PRO A 48 -7.71 5.27 1.98
CA PRO A 48 -8.83 5.11 2.90
C PRO A 48 -9.83 4.04 2.42
N LYS A 49 -10.07 3.96 1.11
CA LYS A 49 -10.97 2.97 0.51
C LYS A 49 -10.42 1.55 0.64
N GLU A 50 -9.10 1.38 0.55
CA GLU A 50 -8.49 0.06 0.73
C GLU A 50 -8.46 -0.38 2.20
N MET A 51 -8.23 0.55 3.14
CA MET A 51 -8.39 0.25 4.58
C MET A 51 -9.83 -0.18 4.89
N GLN A 52 -10.82 0.57 4.39
CA GLN A 52 -12.24 0.24 4.53
C GLN A 52 -12.58 -1.12 3.88
N LEU A 53 -11.99 -1.44 2.72
CA LEU A 53 -12.21 -2.71 2.05
C LEU A 53 -11.80 -3.88 2.95
N LEU A 54 -10.64 -3.78 3.62
CA LEU A 54 -10.16 -4.81 4.54
C LEU A 54 -10.96 -4.88 5.84
N ALA A 55 -11.37 -3.72 6.38
CA ALA A 55 -12.18 -3.63 7.59
C ALA A 55 -13.62 -4.13 7.40
N ASN A 56 -14.15 -4.20 6.17
CA ASN A 56 -15.52 -4.61 5.86
C ASN A 56 -15.63 -6.05 5.33
N ARG A 57 -14.55 -6.84 5.39
CA ARG A 57 -14.58 -8.27 5.04
C ARG A 57 -15.38 -9.06 6.08
N ASP A 58 -15.88 -10.23 5.68
CA ASP A 58 -16.52 -11.18 6.60
C ASP A 58 -15.57 -11.57 7.75
N GLU A 59 -14.29 -11.80 7.43
CA GLU A 59 -13.19 -11.86 8.39
C GLU A 59 -12.37 -10.58 8.25
N PRO A 60 -12.64 -9.56 9.09
CA PRO A 60 -12.04 -8.25 8.96
C PRO A 60 -10.55 -8.27 9.26
N ILE A 61 -9.81 -7.39 8.59
CA ILE A 61 -8.38 -7.16 8.81
C ILE A 61 -8.20 -5.68 9.16
N VAL A 62 -7.64 -5.40 10.33
CA VAL A 62 -7.20 -4.05 10.72
C VAL A 62 -5.83 -3.81 10.08
N ALA A 63 -5.76 -2.87 9.15
CA ALA A 63 -4.55 -2.52 8.43
C ALA A 63 -4.42 -1.00 8.34
N GLY A 64 -3.26 -0.48 8.71
CA GLY A 64 -2.93 0.94 8.61
C GLY A 64 -2.71 1.42 7.19
N GLU A 65 -2.46 2.72 7.06
CA GLU A 65 -2.32 3.46 5.80
C GLU A 65 -1.20 2.86 4.94
N SER A 66 -0.03 2.61 5.54
CA SER A 66 1.13 2.09 4.80
C SER A 66 0.92 0.61 4.40
N ALA A 67 0.19 -0.15 5.22
CA ALA A 67 -0.02 -1.59 5.04
C ALA A 67 -0.85 -1.92 3.79
N VAL A 68 -1.74 -1.02 3.36
CA VAL A 68 -2.65 -1.29 2.23
C VAL A 68 -2.10 -0.87 0.86
N THR A 69 -1.00 -0.14 0.81
CA THR A 69 -0.36 0.39 -0.41
C THR A 69 -0.17 -0.67 -1.50
N GLY A 70 0.27 -1.88 -1.13
CA GLY A 70 0.46 -2.98 -2.09
C GLY A 70 -0.87 -3.45 -2.71
N LEU A 71 -1.93 -3.52 -1.90
CA LEU A 71 -3.28 -3.86 -2.36
C LEU A 71 -3.84 -2.74 -3.25
N ALA A 72 -3.66 -1.48 -2.84
CA ALA A 72 -4.05 -0.31 -3.61
C ALA A 72 -3.43 -0.33 -5.02
N GLY A 73 -2.11 -0.49 -5.12
CA GLY A 73 -1.41 -0.59 -6.40
C GLY A 73 -1.93 -1.74 -7.28
N PHE A 74 -2.21 -2.89 -6.69
CA PHE A 74 -2.80 -4.02 -7.41
C PHE A 74 -4.22 -3.72 -7.95
N LEU A 75 -5.08 -3.10 -7.14
CA LEU A 75 -6.44 -2.74 -7.55
C LEU A 75 -6.44 -1.66 -8.63
N ILE A 76 -5.54 -0.67 -8.54
CA ILE A 76 -5.33 0.33 -9.59
C ILE A 76 -4.90 -0.36 -10.88
N ALA A 77 -3.89 -1.25 -10.81
CA ALA A 77 -3.41 -1.98 -11.98
C ALA A 77 -4.48 -2.90 -12.58
N CYS A 78 -5.36 -3.51 -11.79
CA CYS A 78 -6.46 -4.33 -12.29
C CYS A 78 -7.53 -3.53 -13.06
N ASN A 79 -7.68 -2.24 -12.75
CA ASN A 79 -8.64 -1.34 -13.39
C ASN A 79 -8.07 -0.57 -14.59
N ASP A 80 -6.77 -0.74 -14.88
CA ASP A 80 -6.09 -0.17 -16.03
C ASP A 80 -5.63 -1.31 -16.95
N SER A 81 -6.16 -1.37 -18.18
CA SER A 81 -5.86 -2.47 -19.11
C SER A 81 -4.37 -2.60 -19.42
N ASP A 82 -3.68 -1.47 -19.55
CA ASP A 82 -2.29 -1.43 -19.97
C ASP A 82 -1.38 -1.88 -18.83
N LEU A 83 -1.66 -1.44 -17.59
CA LEU A 83 -0.96 -1.91 -16.40
C LEU A 83 -1.24 -3.39 -16.14
N LYS A 84 -2.49 -3.84 -16.29
CA LYS A 84 -2.87 -5.24 -16.09
C LYS A 84 -2.12 -6.17 -17.05
N GLU A 85 -2.04 -5.79 -18.33
CA GLU A 85 -1.27 -6.52 -19.34
C GLU A 85 0.23 -6.50 -19.03
N LYS A 86 0.79 -5.32 -18.72
CA LYS A 86 2.21 -5.15 -18.40
C LYS A 86 2.66 -5.98 -17.20
N LEU A 87 1.81 -6.09 -16.17
CA LEU A 87 2.06 -6.92 -14.99
C LEU A 87 1.64 -8.38 -15.18
N SER A 88 1.11 -8.74 -16.35
CA SER A 88 0.63 -10.10 -16.67
C SER A 88 -0.40 -10.66 -15.67
N ILE A 89 -1.23 -9.78 -15.10
CA ILE A 89 -2.25 -10.15 -14.11
C ILE A 89 -3.46 -10.76 -14.83
N ASN A 90 -3.83 -11.98 -14.46
CA ASN A 90 -4.96 -12.71 -15.03
C ASN A 90 -5.63 -13.62 -13.99
N GLU A 91 -6.68 -14.35 -14.38
CA GLU A 91 -7.48 -15.20 -13.49
C GLU A 91 -6.71 -16.37 -12.84
N SER A 92 -5.53 -16.72 -13.37
CA SER A 92 -4.65 -17.74 -12.77
C SER A 92 -3.60 -17.18 -11.82
N SER A 93 -3.50 -15.85 -11.71
CA SER A 93 -2.52 -15.19 -10.85
C SER A 93 -2.82 -15.43 -9.38
N LYS A 94 -1.76 -15.71 -8.61
CA LYS A 94 -1.82 -15.75 -7.13
C LYS A 94 -0.98 -14.59 -6.61
N ILE A 95 -1.63 -13.66 -5.91
CA ILE A 95 -1.00 -12.42 -5.45
C ILE A 95 -0.78 -12.51 -3.93
N LEU A 96 0.42 -12.15 -3.49
CA LEU A 96 0.79 -12.07 -2.09
C LEU A 96 0.99 -10.61 -1.71
N PHE A 97 0.39 -10.21 -0.59
CA PHE A 97 0.55 -8.89 0.01
C PHE A 97 1.15 -9.03 1.41
N PHE A 98 1.96 -8.05 1.81
CA PHE A 98 2.49 -7.94 3.16
C PHE A 98 1.87 -6.71 3.82
N GLY A 99 0.95 -6.94 4.77
CA GLY A 99 0.47 -5.88 5.65
C GLY A 99 1.50 -5.63 6.74
N THR A 100 2.10 -4.44 6.76
CA THR A 100 3.24 -4.12 7.64
C THR A 100 2.83 -3.58 9.01
N GLU A 101 1.61 -3.09 9.15
CA GLU A 101 1.09 -2.45 10.36
C GLU A 101 -0.44 -2.61 10.49
N GLY A 102 -0.92 -2.54 11.73
CA GLY A 102 -2.34 -2.39 12.06
C GLY A 102 -2.70 -0.91 12.21
N ASP A 103 -3.55 -0.57 13.17
CA ASP A 103 -3.95 0.78 13.56
C ASP A 103 -2.90 1.47 14.45
N THR A 104 -1.66 1.59 13.96
CA THR A 104 -0.57 2.24 14.72
C THR A 104 -0.85 3.69 15.08
N ASP A 105 -1.67 4.38 14.28
CA ASP A 105 -2.34 5.64 14.63
C ASP A 105 -3.85 5.38 14.70
N GLU A 106 -4.36 5.12 15.91
CA GLU A 106 -5.78 4.81 16.13
C GLU A 106 -6.71 5.95 15.69
N THR A 107 -6.26 7.21 15.84
CA THR A 107 -7.08 8.38 15.49
C THR A 107 -7.20 8.52 13.98
N MET A 108 -6.08 8.39 13.26
CA MET A 108 -6.08 8.43 11.80
C MET A 108 -6.85 7.23 11.23
N TYR A 109 -6.65 6.03 11.79
CA TYR A 109 -7.41 4.85 11.39
C TYR A 109 -8.91 5.08 11.52
N GLU A 110 -9.39 5.59 12.66
CA GLU A 110 -10.82 5.87 12.86
C GLU A 110 -11.34 6.96 11.91
N GLU A 111 -10.55 8.00 11.63
CA GLU A 111 -10.92 9.03 10.65
C GLU A 111 -11.07 8.46 9.24
N LEU A 112 -10.13 7.61 8.80
CA LEU A 112 -10.09 7.06 7.45
C LEU A 112 -11.09 5.91 7.25
N VAL A 113 -11.30 5.08 8.27
CA VAL A 113 -12.18 3.91 8.21
C VAL A 113 -13.62 4.25 8.66
N GLY A 114 -13.78 5.27 9.50
CA GLY A 114 -15.06 5.70 10.07
C GLY A 114 -15.51 4.94 11.33
N ARG A 115 -14.65 4.07 11.88
CA ARG A 115 -14.85 3.33 13.14
C ARG A 115 -13.52 2.82 13.67
N SER A 116 -13.44 2.63 14.98
CA SER A 116 -12.23 2.11 15.64
C SER A 116 -11.93 0.66 15.25
N SER A 117 -10.67 0.25 15.37
CA SER A 117 -10.25 -1.15 15.18
C SER A 117 -10.99 -2.12 16.11
N SER A 118 -11.27 -1.69 17.34
CA SER A 118 -12.05 -2.45 18.31
C SER A 118 -13.48 -2.71 17.82
N GLU A 119 -14.14 -1.71 17.23
CA GLU A 119 -15.47 -1.89 16.63
C GLU A 119 -15.44 -2.80 15.41
N VAL A 120 -14.41 -2.66 14.55
CA VAL A 120 -14.19 -3.55 13.39
C VAL A 120 -14.12 -5.02 13.82
N LEU A 121 -13.43 -5.31 14.92
CA LEU A 121 -13.22 -6.67 15.42
C LEU A 121 -14.36 -7.17 16.34
N SER A 122 -15.25 -6.30 16.82
CA SER A 122 -16.29 -6.64 17.80
C SER A 122 -17.40 -7.57 17.30
N GLY A 123 -17.50 -7.79 15.99
CA GLY A 123 -18.51 -8.63 15.33
C GLY A 123 -18.05 -10.06 14.99
N LEU A 124 -16.84 -10.44 15.40
CA LEU A 124 -16.30 -11.80 15.27
C LEU A 124 -16.86 -12.76 16.34
#